data_AF-B7Q668-F1
#
_entry.id   AF-B7Q668-F1
#
_cell.length_a   1.000
_cell.length_b   1.000
_cell.length_c   1.000
_cell.angle_alpha   90.00
_cell.angle_beta   90.00
_cell.angle_gamma   90.00
#
_symmetry.space_group_name_H-M   'P 1'
#
loop_
_entity.id
_entity.type
_entity.pdbx_description
1 polymer ?
#
loop_
_entity_poly.entity_id
_entity_poly.type
_entity_poly.pdbx_seq_one_letter_code
_entity_poly.pdbx_strand_id
1 'polypeptide(L)'
;MATLVSCAIGRLFTTSRVEQAGSVPKLAGIGLVTQVNFQGIQTVSKMPGQVASLTLKFAKLSKNAYAPTKGSPSAAGFDLYSAYDYNVPSRGKCVCLTDIQIAVPDGCYGRVAPRSGLAAKHFIDVGAGVIDQDYRGNVGVVLFNFGDTDFKVSKGDRIAQLVCEKIAYPTLEEAETLDSTERGDGGFGSTGTQ
;
A
#
# COMPACT_ATOMS: atom_id res chain seq x y z
N MET A 1 57.63 -3.05 39.76
CA MET A 1 57.10 -4.34 40.24
C MET A 1 56.77 -5.20 39.03
N ALA A 2 57.52 -6.30 38.86
CA ALA A 2 57.20 -7.42 37.96
C ALA A 2 55.89 -8.11 38.44
N THR A 3 55.11 -8.86 37.64
CA THR A 3 55.37 -10.22 37.07
C THR A 3 54.12 -10.58 36.22
N LEU A 4 54.14 -10.85 34.90
CA LEU A 4 54.50 -12.05 34.11
C LEU A 4 53.77 -13.37 34.43
N VAL A 5 52.86 -13.83 33.54
CA VAL A 5 52.59 -15.24 33.13
C VAL A 5 51.90 -15.17 31.73
N SER A 6 52.58 -15.31 30.58
CA SER A 6 53.05 -16.52 29.86
C SER A 6 51.97 -17.55 29.47
N CYS A 7 51.71 -17.72 28.18
CA CYS A 7 51.98 -19.00 27.50
C CYS A 7 51.94 -18.83 25.96
N ALA A 8 53.03 -19.26 25.32
CA ALA A 8 53.27 -19.32 23.88
C ALA A 8 52.99 -20.74 23.34
N ILE A 9 52.91 -20.87 22.00
CA ILE A 9 53.38 -21.94 21.08
C ILE A 9 52.77 -21.55 19.70
N GLY A 10 53.49 -21.11 18.66
CA GLY A 10 54.56 -21.77 17.88
C GLY A 10 53.90 -22.65 16.79
N ARG A 11 54.19 -22.67 15.47
CA ARG A 11 55.25 -22.25 14.53
C ARG A 11 54.59 -22.20 13.12
N LEU A 12 54.87 -21.26 12.21
CA LEU A 12 55.96 -21.16 11.20
C LEU A 12 56.04 -22.26 10.11
N PHE A 13 56.41 -21.81 8.89
CA PHE A 13 56.81 -22.50 7.64
C PHE A 13 55.71 -22.81 6.60
N THR A 14 55.86 -22.62 5.29
CA THR A 14 56.76 -21.86 4.38
C THR A 14 56.14 -21.89 2.98
N THR A 15 56.35 -20.81 2.23
CA THR A 15 56.39 -20.64 0.77
C THR A 15 56.37 -21.88 -0.15
N SER A 16 55.57 -21.83 -1.22
CA SER A 16 56.02 -22.19 -2.57
C SER A 16 55.17 -21.50 -3.66
N ARG A 17 55.88 -20.84 -4.58
CA ARG A 17 55.41 -20.32 -5.88
C ARG A 17 55.40 -21.46 -6.90
N VAL A 18 54.42 -21.48 -7.81
CA VAL A 18 54.49 -21.98 -9.21
C VAL A 18 53.48 -21.14 -10.00
N GLU A 19 53.93 -20.10 -10.72
CA GLU A 19 54.21 -20.04 -12.17
C GLU A 19 52.97 -19.88 -13.08
N GLN A 20 53.06 -18.88 -13.97
CA GLN A 20 52.04 -18.43 -14.93
C GLN A 20 51.94 -19.37 -16.15
N ALA A 21 50.75 -19.48 -16.75
CA ALA A 21 50.48 -19.31 -18.19
C ALA A 21 49.04 -19.72 -18.54
N GLY A 22 48.38 -18.99 -19.43
CA GLY A 22 47.21 -19.54 -20.15
C GLY A 22 46.12 -18.54 -20.48
N SER A 23 46.12 -18.10 -21.72
CA SER A 23 45.13 -17.27 -22.42
C SER A 23 43.68 -17.76 -22.36
N VAL A 24 42.75 -16.81 -22.33
CA VAL A 24 41.29 -16.95 -22.48
C VAL A 24 40.91 -17.58 -23.83
N PRO A 25 39.91 -18.47 -23.85
CA PRO A 25 38.99 -18.55 -24.98
C PRO A 25 37.56 -18.19 -24.54
N LYS A 26 36.98 -17.18 -25.19
CA LYS A 26 35.53 -17.01 -25.33
C LYS A 26 35.03 -18.10 -26.28
N LEU A 27 34.05 -18.91 -25.89
CA LEU A 27 32.88 -19.21 -26.73
C LEU A 27 31.78 -19.92 -25.93
N ALA A 28 30.55 -19.63 -26.35
CA ALA A 28 29.29 -20.10 -25.81
C ALA A 28 29.16 -21.63 -25.75
N GLY A 29 28.52 -22.13 -24.70
CA GLY A 29 28.18 -23.54 -24.55
C GLY A 29 27.12 -23.72 -23.49
N ILE A 30 25.98 -24.25 -23.90
CA ILE A 30 24.81 -24.60 -23.08
C ILE A 30 25.26 -25.63 -22.04
N GLY A 31 25.39 -25.22 -20.79
CA GLY A 31 25.79 -26.09 -19.68
C GLY A 31 24.57 -26.75 -19.03
N LEU A 32 24.23 -27.95 -19.50
CA LEU A 32 23.44 -28.90 -18.71
C LEU A 32 24.33 -29.36 -17.55
N VAL A 33 24.07 -28.90 -16.33
CA VAL A 33 24.72 -29.45 -15.13
C VAL A 33 23.67 -30.19 -14.32
N THR A 34 23.69 -31.51 -14.46
CA THR A 34 23.01 -32.43 -13.55
C THR A 34 23.86 -32.56 -12.29
N GLN A 35 23.35 -32.09 -11.15
CA GLN A 35 23.77 -32.58 -9.84
C GLN A 35 22.54 -32.95 -9.03
N VAL A 36 22.54 -34.19 -8.54
CA VAL A 36 21.54 -34.76 -7.64
C VAL A 36 22.26 -34.99 -6.32
N ASN A 37 21.90 -34.28 -5.25
CA ASN A 37 21.29 -34.90 -4.06
C ASN A 37 21.03 -33.95 -2.87
N PHE A 38 19.85 -34.17 -2.29
CA PHE A 38 19.45 -34.24 -0.87
C PHE A 38 19.69 -33.05 0.08
N GLN A 39 18.56 -32.59 0.65
CA GLN A 39 18.38 -31.54 1.66
C GLN A 39 18.28 -30.11 1.09
N GLY A 40 17.06 -29.77 0.69
CA GLY A 40 16.71 -28.47 0.11
C GLY A 40 16.90 -27.32 1.09
N ILE A 41 17.87 -26.47 0.80
CA ILE A 41 17.84 -25.06 1.20
C ILE A 41 16.91 -24.37 0.18
N GLN A 42 15.70 -24.02 0.61
CA GLN A 42 14.79 -23.18 -0.16
C GLN A 42 15.28 -21.74 -0.09
N THR A 43 16.21 -21.37 -0.98
CA THR A 43 16.46 -19.96 -1.27
C THR A 43 15.30 -19.48 -2.12
N VAL A 44 14.31 -18.84 -1.50
CA VAL A 44 13.20 -18.19 -2.22
C VAL A 44 13.77 -16.95 -2.91
N SER A 45 14.40 -17.14 -4.08
CA SER A 45 14.68 -16.05 -5.00
C SER A 45 13.34 -15.58 -5.56
N LYS A 46 12.75 -14.54 -4.98
CA LYS A 46 11.63 -13.81 -5.59
C LYS A 46 12.12 -13.32 -6.96
N MET A 47 11.65 -13.95 -8.03
CA MET A 47 12.03 -13.56 -9.39
C MET A 47 11.71 -12.07 -9.60
N PRO A 48 12.66 -11.26 -10.12
CA PRO A 48 12.37 -9.89 -10.49
C PRO A 48 11.44 -9.92 -11.70
N GLY A 49 10.18 -9.50 -11.52
CA GLY A 49 9.18 -9.47 -12.59
C GLY A 49 7.84 -10.13 -12.27
N GLN A 50 7.65 -10.71 -11.07
CA GLN A 50 6.31 -11.11 -10.65
C GLN A 50 5.50 -9.85 -10.32
N VAL A 51 4.67 -9.40 -11.26
CA VAL A 51 3.65 -8.37 -11.02
C VAL A 51 2.78 -8.90 -9.89
N ALA A 52 2.91 -8.34 -8.69
CA ALA A 52 2.04 -8.68 -7.58
C ALA A 52 0.59 -8.49 -8.06
N SER A 53 -0.22 -9.53 -7.97
CA SER A 53 -1.63 -9.47 -8.37
C SER A 53 -2.31 -8.34 -7.59
N LEU A 54 -2.84 -7.34 -8.30
CA LEU A 54 -3.58 -6.21 -7.72
C LEU A 54 -4.98 -6.65 -7.26
N THR A 55 -5.03 -7.54 -6.27
CA THR A 55 -6.27 -8.11 -5.76
C THR A 55 -6.64 -7.43 -4.45
N LEU A 56 -7.76 -6.71 -4.45
CA LEU A 56 -8.41 -6.26 -3.23
C LEU A 56 -9.11 -7.46 -2.57
N LYS A 57 -8.75 -7.78 -1.33
CA LYS A 57 -9.43 -8.81 -0.54
C LYS A 57 -10.39 -8.15 0.45
N PHE A 58 -11.51 -8.80 0.73
CA PHE A 58 -12.43 -8.37 1.78
C PHE A 58 -13.01 -9.58 2.52
N ALA A 59 -13.43 -9.37 3.76
CA ALA A 59 -14.20 -10.34 4.53
C ALA A 59 -15.37 -9.64 5.22
N LYS A 60 -16.51 -10.32 5.31
CA LYS A 60 -17.70 -9.83 6.01
C LYS A 60 -17.56 -10.10 7.51
N LEU A 61 -17.77 -9.07 8.31
CA LEU A 61 -17.78 -9.14 9.78
C LEU A 61 -19.17 -9.50 10.32
N SER A 62 -20.22 -9.31 9.54
CA SER A 62 -21.59 -9.64 9.93
C SER A 62 -22.45 -10.07 8.74
N LYS A 63 -23.66 -10.58 9.05
CA LYS A 63 -24.71 -10.88 8.06
C LYS A 63 -25.30 -9.64 7.38
N ASN A 64 -25.03 -8.45 7.91
CA ASN A 64 -25.52 -7.19 7.37
C ASN A 64 -24.61 -6.63 6.27
N ALA A 65 -23.39 -7.16 6.15
CA ALA A 65 -22.40 -6.69 5.19
C ALA A 65 -22.72 -7.11 3.75
N TYR A 66 -22.47 -6.20 2.82
CA TYR A 66 -22.57 -6.44 1.38
C TYR A 66 -21.17 -6.52 0.76
N ALA A 67 -21.03 -7.32 -0.30
CA ALA A 67 -19.78 -7.35 -1.05
C ALA A 67 -19.65 -6.04 -1.85
N PRO A 68 -18.50 -5.35 -1.83
CA PRO A 68 -18.28 -4.18 -2.68
C PRO A 68 -18.46 -4.53 -4.16
N THR A 69 -19.05 -3.62 -4.94
CA THR A 69 -19.36 -3.85 -6.36
C THR A 69 -18.82 -2.74 -7.24
N LYS A 70 -18.42 -3.05 -8.47
CA LYS A 70 -18.13 -2.02 -9.47
C LYS A 70 -19.39 -1.60 -10.23
N GLY A 71 -19.57 -0.29 -10.40
CA GLY A 71 -20.67 0.26 -11.21
C GLY A 71 -20.50 0.07 -12.72
N SER A 72 -19.26 -0.10 -13.19
CA SER A 72 -18.92 -0.39 -14.58
C SER A 72 -17.57 -1.12 -14.66
N PRO A 73 -17.21 -1.76 -15.78
CA PRO A 73 -15.93 -2.48 -15.90
C PRO A 73 -14.71 -1.59 -15.57
N SER A 74 -14.76 -0.32 -16.01
CA SER A 74 -13.72 0.68 -15.82
C SER A 74 -13.98 1.63 -14.66
N ALA A 75 -14.96 1.34 -13.79
CA ALA A 75 -15.19 2.14 -12.60
C ALA A 75 -13.92 2.16 -11.73
N ALA A 76 -13.52 3.36 -11.32
CA ALA A 76 -12.33 3.57 -10.50
C ALA A 76 -12.49 2.97 -9.10
N GLY A 77 -13.68 3.08 -8.52
CA GLY A 77 -14.00 2.61 -7.19
C GLY A 77 -14.97 1.44 -7.14
N PHE A 78 -14.94 0.72 -6.02
CA PHE A 78 -15.97 -0.24 -5.62
C PHE A 78 -16.98 0.45 -4.71
N ASP A 79 -18.26 0.43 -5.08
CA ASP A 79 -19.35 0.94 -4.25
C ASP A 79 -19.32 0.23 -2.88
N LEU A 80 -19.33 1.04 -1.81
CA LEU A 80 -19.46 0.60 -0.42
C LEU A 80 -20.90 0.78 0.04
N TYR A 81 -21.37 -0.20 0.81
CA TYR A 81 -22.76 -0.32 1.23
C TYR A 81 -22.89 -0.08 2.73
N SER A 82 -23.94 0.61 3.15
CA SER A 82 -24.27 0.70 4.57
C SER A 82 -24.76 -0.64 5.11
N ALA A 83 -24.20 -1.11 6.23
CA ALA A 83 -24.70 -2.31 6.92
C ALA A 83 -25.94 -2.01 7.79
N TYR A 84 -26.21 -0.74 8.10
CA TYR A 84 -27.28 -0.33 9.02
C TYR A 84 -28.04 0.89 8.49
N ASP A 85 -29.17 1.16 9.13
CA ASP A 85 -29.90 2.41 8.93
C ASP A 85 -29.23 3.52 9.74
N TYR A 86 -29.03 4.69 9.12
CA TYR A 86 -28.50 5.88 9.77
C TYR A 86 -29.30 7.12 9.39
N ASN A 87 -29.30 8.11 10.28
CA ASN A 87 -29.72 9.46 9.96
C ASN A 87 -28.49 10.37 10.03
N VAL A 88 -28.11 10.99 8.92
CA VAL A 88 -27.03 11.98 8.87
C VAL A 88 -27.67 13.36 9.08
N PRO A 89 -27.51 13.99 10.27
CA PRO A 89 -28.18 15.24 10.56
C PRO A 89 -27.80 16.33 9.56
N SER A 90 -28.73 17.23 9.27
CA SER A 90 -28.43 18.47 8.53
C SER A 90 -27.25 19.21 9.18
N ARG A 91 -26.34 19.71 8.34
CA ARG A 91 -25.09 20.37 8.78
C ARG A 91 -24.27 19.51 9.75
N GLY A 92 -24.43 18.20 9.69
CA GLY A 92 -23.86 17.23 10.63
C GLY A 92 -23.02 16.16 9.96
N LYS A 93 -22.68 15.13 10.75
CA LYS A 93 -21.87 14.00 10.30
C LYS A 93 -22.33 12.70 10.92
N CYS A 94 -22.09 11.59 10.21
CA CYS A 94 -22.35 10.24 10.71
C CYS A 94 -21.23 9.29 10.25
N VAL A 95 -20.88 8.33 11.10
CA VAL A 95 -19.99 7.23 10.72
C VAL A 95 -20.85 6.02 10.38
N CYS A 96 -21.01 5.74 9.10
CA CYS A 96 -21.76 4.59 8.61
C CYS A 96 -20.85 3.37 8.49
N LEU A 97 -21.17 2.29 9.19
CA LEU A 97 -20.40 1.05 9.16
C LEU A 97 -20.78 0.20 7.95
N THR A 98 -19.78 -0.42 7.33
CA THR A 98 -19.96 -1.34 6.20
C THR A 98 -19.98 -2.81 6.61
N ASP A 99 -19.47 -3.11 7.82
CA ASP A 99 -19.25 -4.45 8.34
C ASP A 99 -18.38 -5.33 7.44
N ILE A 100 -17.46 -4.71 6.69
CA ILE A 100 -16.38 -5.42 6.03
C ILE A 100 -15.04 -4.99 6.60
N GLN A 101 -14.10 -5.93 6.60
CA GLN A 101 -12.67 -5.65 6.70
C GLN A 101 -12.04 -5.88 5.33
N ILE A 102 -10.98 -5.13 5.01
CA ILE A 102 -10.31 -5.21 3.71
C ILE A 102 -8.81 -5.44 3.86
N ALA A 103 -8.20 -5.97 2.82
CA ALA A 103 -6.76 -5.91 2.61
C ALA A 103 -6.54 -5.40 1.19
N VAL A 104 -6.09 -4.14 1.10
CA VAL A 104 -5.73 -3.50 -0.16
C VAL A 104 -4.41 -4.09 -0.69
N PRO A 105 -4.19 -4.07 -2.02
CA PRO A 105 -2.95 -4.58 -2.60
C PRO A 105 -1.74 -3.74 -2.17
N ASP A 106 -0.56 -4.38 -2.18
CA ASP A 106 0.69 -3.72 -1.80
C ASP A 106 0.98 -2.48 -2.65
N GLY A 107 1.47 -1.42 -2.00
CA GLY A 107 1.76 -0.14 -2.66
C GLY A 107 0.51 0.68 -2.97
N CYS A 108 -0.63 0.34 -2.36
CA CYS A 108 -1.85 1.13 -2.41
C CYS A 108 -2.40 1.38 -1.01
N TYR A 109 -3.16 2.46 -0.86
CA TYR A 109 -4.11 2.64 0.24
C TYR A 109 -5.54 2.63 -0.31
N GLY A 110 -6.51 2.41 0.57
CA GLY A 110 -7.93 2.47 0.22
C GLY A 110 -8.48 3.86 0.45
N ARG A 111 -8.75 4.64 -0.60
CA ARG A 111 -9.46 5.91 -0.47
C ARG A 111 -10.96 5.72 -0.49
N VAL A 112 -11.66 6.11 0.56
CA VAL A 112 -13.12 6.25 0.56
C VAL A 112 -13.47 7.59 -0.07
N ALA A 113 -14.13 7.54 -1.22
CA ALA A 113 -14.47 8.70 -2.04
C ALA A 113 -15.99 8.92 -2.10
N PRO A 114 -16.44 10.18 -2.24
CA PRO A 114 -17.86 10.48 -2.40
C PRO A 114 -18.40 9.95 -3.73
N ARG A 115 -19.71 9.65 -3.75
CA ARG A 115 -20.45 9.32 -4.97
C ARG A 115 -21.05 10.60 -5.52
N SER A 116 -20.79 10.91 -6.79
CA SER A 116 -21.24 12.18 -7.42
C SER A 116 -22.75 12.40 -7.31
N GLY A 117 -23.56 11.33 -7.40
CA GLY A 117 -25.01 11.42 -7.25
C GLY A 117 -25.47 11.87 -5.86
N LEU A 118 -24.77 11.47 -4.79
CA LEU A 118 -25.08 11.90 -3.43
C LEU A 118 -24.62 13.34 -3.18
N ALA A 119 -23.43 13.69 -3.69
CA ALA A 119 -22.91 15.05 -3.61
C ALA A 119 -23.82 16.06 -4.32
N ALA A 120 -24.20 15.79 -5.57
CA ALA A 120 -24.99 16.73 -6.38
C ALA A 120 -26.46 16.87 -5.94
N LYS A 121 -27.08 15.78 -5.46
CA LYS A 121 -28.54 15.77 -5.14
C LYS A 121 -28.86 16.01 -3.69
N HIS A 122 -27.95 15.64 -2.78
CA HIS A 122 -28.20 15.65 -1.34
C HIS A 122 -27.14 16.43 -0.56
N PHE A 123 -26.16 17.04 -1.25
CA PHE A 123 -25.06 17.80 -0.63
C PHE A 123 -24.26 16.96 0.39
N ILE A 124 -24.06 15.68 0.07
CA ILE A 124 -23.30 14.73 0.89
C ILE A 124 -21.86 14.62 0.42
N ASP A 125 -20.94 14.66 1.37
CA ASP A 125 -19.51 14.44 1.13
C ASP A 125 -18.95 13.36 2.05
N VAL A 126 -17.72 12.91 1.77
CA VAL A 126 -17.01 11.90 2.55
C VAL A 126 -15.78 12.51 3.22
N GLY A 127 -15.70 12.36 4.54
CA GLY A 127 -14.55 12.74 5.35
C GLY A 127 -13.57 11.60 5.63
N ALA A 128 -12.41 11.96 6.19
CA ALA A 128 -11.31 11.07 6.52
C ALA A 128 -10.84 10.25 5.30
N GLY A 129 -11.44 9.08 5.09
CA GLY A 129 -11.33 8.34 3.84
C GLY A 129 -9.98 7.71 3.53
N VAL A 130 -8.99 7.75 4.43
CA VAL A 130 -7.72 7.02 4.28
C VAL A 130 -7.82 5.69 5.02
N ILE A 131 -7.86 4.58 4.29
CA ILE A 131 -7.79 3.22 4.85
C ILE A 131 -6.41 2.65 4.57
N ASP A 132 -5.61 2.50 5.63
CA ASP A 132 -4.24 2.03 5.56
C ASP A 132 -4.12 0.57 5.11
N GLN A 133 -2.97 0.24 4.52
CA GLN A 133 -2.71 -1.10 3.99
C GLN A 133 -2.73 -2.20 5.06
N ASP A 134 -2.38 -1.87 6.30
CA ASP A 134 -2.33 -2.75 7.47
C ASP A 134 -3.63 -2.73 8.30
N TYR A 135 -4.61 -1.88 7.97
CA TYR A 135 -5.89 -1.84 8.67
C TYR A 135 -6.70 -3.12 8.44
N ARG A 136 -7.15 -3.77 9.51
CA ARG A 136 -7.99 -4.99 9.47
C ARG A 136 -9.30 -4.85 10.26
N GLY A 137 -9.63 -3.64 10.70
CA GLY A 137 -10.89 -3.37 11.40
C GLY A 137 -12.08 -3.22 10.45
N ASN A 138 -13.22 -2.82 11.02
CA ASN A 138 -14.43 -2.50 10.26
C ASN A 138 -14.23 -1.21 9.45
N VAL A 139 -14.46 -1.26 8.15
CA VAL A 139 -14.38 -0.07 7.29
C VAL A 139 -15.58 0.84 7.57
N GLY A 140 -15.29 2.02 8.13
CA GLY A 140 -16.28 3.07 8.36
C GLY A 140 -16.26 4.13 7.26
N VAL A 141 -17.43 4.62 6.89
CA VAL A 141 -17.61 5.74 5.96
C VAL A 141 -18.05 6.95 6.77
N VAL A 142 -17.23 7.99 6.81
CA VAL A 142 -17.59 9.26 7.48
C VAL A 142 -18.34 10.12 6.47
N LEU A 143 -19.66 10.21 6.62
CA LEU A 143 -20.50 11.08 5.79
C LEU A 143 -20.64 12.44 6.44
N PHE A 144 -20.44 13.50 5.65
CA PHE A 144 -20.82 14.87 5.98
C PHE A 144 -22.07 15.24 5.20
N ASN A 145 -23.03 15.85 5.89
CA ASN A 145 -24.21 16.42 5.27
C ASN A 145 -24.11 17.95 5.34
N PHE A 146 -23.81 18.58 4.20
CA PHE A 146 -23.77 20.03 4.10
C PHE A 146 -25.13 20.62 3.72
N GLY A 147 -26.16 19.80 3.54
CA GLY A 147 -27.52 20.26 3.26
C GLY A 147 -28.27 20.73 4.51
N ASP A 148 -29.37 21.43 4.27
CA ASP A 148 -30.28 21.96 5.30
C ASP A 148 -31.38 20.95 5.70
N THR A 149 -31.29 19.71 5.21
CA THR A 149 -32.22 18.62 5.51
C THR A 149 -31.46 17.37 5.92
N ASP A 150 -31.99 16.64 6.90
CA ASP A 150 -31.45 15.34 7.30
C ASP A 150 -31.42 14.35 6.12
N PHE A 151 -30.35 13.57 6.05
CA PHE A 151 -30.15 12.56 5.01
C PHE A 151 -30.26 11.16 5.61
N LYS A 152 -31.29 10.42 5.18
CA LYS A 152 -31.52 9.05 5.62
C LYS A 152 -30.71 8.07 4.78
N VAL A 153 -29.89 7.28 5.45
CA VAL A 153 -29.20 6.11 4.89
C VAL A 153 -29.94 4.87 5.33
N SER A 154 -30.32 4.02 4.38
CA SER A 154 -30.90 2.72 4.68
C SER A 154 -29.85 1.62 4.53
N LYS A 155 -30.02 0.52 5.26
CA LYS A 155 -29.21 -0.69 5.07
C LYS A 155 -29.25 -1.13 3.60
N GLY A 156 -28.08 -1.37 3.03
CA GLY A 156 -27.91 -1.73 1.62
C GLY A 156 -27.80 -0.55 0.67
N ASP A 157 -27.90 0.70 1.15
CA ASP A 157 -27.62 1.86 0.30
C ASP A 157 -26.13 1.97 0.00
N ARG A 158 -25.82 2.34 -1.24
CA ARG A 158 -24.46 2.64 -1.69
C ARG A 158 -24.10 4.06 -1.27
N ILE A 159 -23.26 4.21 -0.26
CA ILE A 159 -23.00 5.50 0.40
C ILE A 159 -21.67 6.14 -0.01
N ALA A 160 -20.70 5.34 -0.43
CA ALA A 160 -19.39 5.80 -0.86
C ALA A 160 -18.80 4.83 -1.87
N GLN A 161 -17.61 5.11 -2.38
CA GLN A 161 -16.85 4.18 -3.21
C GLN A 161 -15.41 4.07 -2.70
N LEU A 162 -14.83 2.87 -2.73
CA LEU A 162 -13.46 2.60 -2.35
C LEU A 162 -12.56 2.57 -3.60
N VAL A 163 -11.59 3.46 -3.67
CA VAL A 163 -10.57 3.52 -4.73
C VAL A 163 -9.24 3.04 -4.18
N CYS A 164 -8.60 2.07 -4.84
CA CYS A 164 -7.23 1.66 -4.49
C CYS A 164 -6.25 2.65 -5.15
N GLU A 165 -5.72 3.58 -4.37
CA GLU A 165 -4.79 4.60 -4.88
C GLU A 165 -3.35 4.18 -4.65
N LYS A 166 -2.55 4.24 -5.73
CA LYS A 166 -1.13 3.89 -5.68
C LYS A 166 -0.35 4.96 -4.94
N ILE A 167 0.52 4.50 -4.04
CA ILE A 167 1.41 5.36 -3.25
C ILE A 167 2.82 4.77 -3.20
N ALA A 168 3.78 5.63 -2.87
CA ALA A 168 5.11 5.21 -2.45
C ALA A 168 5.21 5.30 -0.93
N TYR A 169 6.06 4.48 -0.34
CA TYR A 169 6.44 4.55 1.07
C TYR A 169 7.89 5.06 1.17
N PRO A 170 8.16 6.36 0.97
CA PRO A 170 9.51 6.92 1.05
C PRO A 170 10.03 6.91 2.49
N THR A 171 11.35 6.88 2.63
CA THR A 171 12.00 7.20 3.91
C THR A 171 12.09 8.71 4.05
N LEU A 172 11.86 9.23 5.26
CA LEU A 172 11.98 10.66 5.54
C LEU A 172 13.44 11.03 5.81
N GLU A 173 13.93 12.07 5.14
CA GLU A 173 15.28 12.62 5.32
C GLU A 173 15.17 14.13 5.53
N GLU A 174 15.80 14.65 6.60
CA GLU A 174 15.84 16.08 6.91
C GLU A 174 17.02 16.73 6.18
N ALA A 175 16.79 17.87 5.52
CA ALA A 175 17.81 18.62 4.78
C ALA A 175 17.87 20.07 5.28
N GLU A 176 19.06 20.68 5.23
CA GLU A 176 19.24 22.09 5.63
C GLU A 176 18.48 23.06 4.70
N THR A 177 18.49 22.80 3.39
CA THR A 177 17.76 23.56 2.37
C THR A 177 17.41 22.68 1.17
N LEU A 178 16.34 23.02 0.44
CA LEU A 178 15.94 22.37 -0.83
C LEU A 178 16.45 23.15 -2.06
N ASP A 179 16.45 22.49 -3.22
CA ASP A 179 16.78 23.12 -4.51
C ASP A 179 15.67 24.08 -4.99
N SER A 180 16.05 25.06 -5.83
CA SER A 180 15.10 26.00 -6.41
C SER A 180 14.35 25.38 -7.59
N THR A 181 13.03 25.57 -7.64
CA THR A 181 12.19 25.19 -8.78
C THR A 181 11.59 26.42 -9.47
N GLU A 182 11.13 26.27 -10.71
CA GLU A 182 10.42 27.33 -11.45
C GLU A 182 9.19 27.87 -10.68
N ARG A 183 8.52 27.01 -9.90
CA ARG A 183 7.36 27.40 -9.09
C ARG A 183 7.75 28.17 -7.83
N GLY A 184 8.92 27.88 -7.23
CA GLY A 184 9.37 28.47 -5.97
C GLY A 184 8.30 28.40 -4.87
N ASP A 185 8.07 29.51 -4.19
CA ASP A 185 7.09 29.66 -3.09
C ASP A 185 5.65 29.95 -3.56
N GLY A 186 5.35 29.81 -4.86
CA GLY A 186 4.03 30.09 -5.42
C GLY A 186 2.95 29.05 -5.06
N GLY A 187 1.93 29.46 -4.31
CA GLY A 187 0.78 28.62 -3.92
C GLY A 187 -0.55 29.38 -3.87
N PHE A 188 -1.64 28.69 -3.50
CA PHE A 188 -2.96 29.31 -3.22
C PHE A 188 -3.54 30.19 -4.34
N GLY A 189 -3.52 29.72 -5.58
CA GLY A 189 -4.04 30.49 -6.73
C GLY A 189 -3.00 31.41 -7.36
N SER A 190 -1.71 31.16 -7.15
CA SER A 190 -0.59 31.91 -7.75
C SER A 190 -0.59 31.96 -9.29
N THR A 191 -1.36 31.09 -9.97
CA THR A 191 -1.51 31.05 -11.43
C THR A 191 -2.75 31.82 -11.93
N GLY A 192 -3.50 32.50 -11.06
CA GLY A 192 -4.65 33.34 -11.41
C GLY A 192 -6.00 32.61 -11.39
N THR A 193 -7.08 33.39 -11.60
CA THR A 193 -8.49 32.97 -11.48
C THR A 193 -9.31 33.21 -12.76
N GLN A 194 -8.66 33.36 -13.92
CA GLN A 194 -9.35 33.70 -15.18
C GLN A 194 -10.10 32.51 -15.78
#